data_AF-A0A7K9XUA0-F1
#
_entry.id   AF-A0A7K9XUA0-F1
#
_cell.length_a   1.000
_cell.length_b   1.000
_cell.length_c   1.000
_cell.angle_alpha   90.00
_cell.angle_beta   90.00
_cell.angle_gamma   90.00
#
_symmetry.space_group_name_H-M   'P 1'
#
loop_
_entity.id
_entity.type
_entity.pdbx_description
1 polymer ?
#
loop_
_entity_poly.entity_id
_entity_poly.type
_entity_poly.pdbx_seq_one_letter_code
_entity_poly.pdbx_strand_id
1 'polypeptide(L)'
;QLLGNQDHVKAELEKLKETYDAQQQKLEERVIAMGKELQEAKGAIGDTQHKLAQQSAVLLASQSQLQEVEAENSRLQLRLKALNEEYRARLAQYIKDMADYMDSKSSNGAAPGKAPADHAHMKRFVDSMLKDIRASYKSREEQLAGAARGYKKRMKTLVKKHESLLIAYGLQREQIRTLGSSGMDCGPAELHFSITDPELLTNTTQELNRLREDKAKLEMQIQELQKVEAGLLLGVNLGGWGEALTSDRRQAEEGWAEVRKQLREFARTTQEDLEQERSQLLTRAVTAEAQVSELQEYIDKHLAR
;
A
#
# COMPACT_ATOMS: atom_id res chain seq x y z
N GLN A 1 77.30 -24.82 51.26
CA GLN A 1 76.61 -25.14 49.98
C GLN A 1 75.15 -25.62 50.15
N LEU A 2 74.56 -25.58 51.36
CA LEU A 2 73.18 -26.08 51.59
C LEU A 2 72.05 -25.10 51.27
N LEU A 3 72.29 -23.79 51.38
CA LEU A 3 71.25 -22.76 51.14
C LEU A 3 70.81 -22.66 49.68
N GLY A 4 71.76 -22.78 48.73
CA GLY A 4 71.45 -22.70 47.29
C GLY A 4 70.53 -23.83 46.79
N ASN A 5 70.58 -25.02 47.40
CA ASN A 5 69.70 -26.13 47.05
C ASN A 5 68.28 -25.94 47.60
N GLN A 6 68.15 -25.30 48.77
CA GLN A 6 66.85 -25.03 49.39
C GLN A 6 66.06 -23.98 48.61
N ASP A 7 66.74 -22.94 48.11
CA ASP A 7 66.09 -21.91 47.29
C ASP A 7 65.75 -22.41 45.88
N HIS A 8 66.58 -23.29 45.31
CA HIS A 8 66.26 -23.95 44.04
C HIS A 8 65.01 -24.85 44.15
N VAL A 9 64.91 -25.66 45.21
CA VAL A 9 63.73 -26.52 45.45
C VAL A 9 62.46 -25.68 45.67
N LYS A 10 62.55 -24.54 46.37
CA LYS A 10 61.43 -23.61 46.52
C LYS A 10 60.98 -23.02 45.18
N ALA A 11 61.93 -22.61 44.34
CA ALA A 11 61.62 -22.05 43.02
C ALA A 11 60.95 -23.07 42.09
N GLU A 12 61.39 -24.33 42.11
CA GLU A 12 60.75 -25.40 41.35
C GLU A 12 59.34 -25.75 41.89
N LEU A 13 59.14 -25.68 43.22
CA LEU A 13 57.81 -25.84 43.84
C LEU A 13 56.85 -24.71 43.47
N GLU A 14 57.33 -23.46 43.46
CA GLU A 14 56.56 -22.30 43.00
C GLU A 14 56.14 -22.46 41.55
N LYS A 15 57.07 -22.80 40.65
CA LYS A 15 56.74 -23.08 39.24
C LYS A 15 55.72 -24.20 39.09
N LEU A 16 55.86 -25.30 39.84
CA LEU A 16 54.91 -26.41 39.78
C LEU A 16 53.52 -25.96 40.23
N LYS A 17 53.44 -25.18 41.31
CA LYS A 17 52.19 -24.61 41.80
C LYS A 17 51.56 -23.66 40.77
N GLU A 18 52.33 -22.76 40.17
CA GLU A 18 51.85 -21.87 39.11
C GLU A 18 51.30 -22.65 37.90
N THR A 19 52.00 -23.72 37.48
CA THR A 19 51.52 -24.55 36.37
C THR A 19 50.24 -25.31 36.72
N TYR A 20 50.11 -25.77 37.96
CA TYR A 20 48.90 -26.44 38.44
C TYR A 20 47.73 -25.46 38.52
N ASP A 21 47.93 -24.27 39.09
CA ASP A 21 46.92 -23.22 39.20
C ASP A 21 46.45 -22.76 37.81
N ALA A 22 47.36 -22.63 36.85
CA ALA A 22 47.01 -22.30 35.46
C ALA A 22 46.21 -23.43 34.77
N GLN A 23 46.55 -24.69 35.01
CA GLN A 23 45.78 -25.83 34.50
C GLN A 23 44.39 -25.90 35.13
N GLN A 24 44.29 -25.64 36.43
CA GLN A 24 43.03 -25.60 37.17
C GLN A 24 42.11 -24.49 36.64
N GLN A 25 42.63 -23.27 36.46
CA GLN A 25 41.88 -22.16 35.85
C GLN A 25 41.40 -22.49 34.45
N LYS A 26 42.25 -23.10 33.60
CA LYS A 26 41.87 -23.51 32.25
C LYS A 26 40.74 -24.55 32.24
N LEU A 27 40.74 -25.47 33.19
CA LEU A 27 39.66 -26.46 33.35
C LEU A 27 38.35 -25.78 33.80
N GLU A 28 38.43 -24.86 34.76
CA GLU A 28 37.27 -24.10 35.23
C GLU A 28 36.66 -23.26 34.10
N GLU A 29 37.47 -22.55 33.33
CA GLU A 29 37.04 -21.81 32.14
C GLU A 29 36.38 -22.73 31.11
N ARG A 30 36.94 -23.93 30.87
CA ARG A 30 36.37 -24.90 29.93
C ARG A 30 35.02 -25.43 30.41
N VAL A 31 34.86 -25.68 31.70
CA VAL A 31 33.57 -26.11 32.29
C VAL A 31 32.54 -24.99 32.17
N ILE A 32 32.92 -23.74 32.42
CA ILE A 32 32.03 -22.58 32.26
C ILE A 32 31.62 -22.43 30.79
N ALA A 33 32.56 -22.56 29.84
CA ALA A 33 32.28 -22.48 28.42
C ALA A 33 31.31 -23.58 27.96
N MET A 34 31.57 -24.84 28.32
CA MET A 34 30.67 -25.95 28.01
C MET A 34 29.28 -25.78 28.66
N GLY A 35 29.21 -25.23 29.88
CA GLY A 35 27.95 -24.92 30.55
C GLY A 35 27.12 -23.89 29.79
N LYS A 36 27.77 -22.84 29.25
CA LYS A 36 27.11 -21.83 28.39
C LYS A 36 26.62 -22.44 27.08
N GLU A 37 27.47 -23.18 26.37
CA GLU A 37 27.12 -23.86 25.13
C GLU A 37 25.92 -24.83 25.33
N LEU A 38 25.91 -25.59 26.43
CA LEU A 38 24.82 -26.51 26.74
C LEU A 38 23.51 -25.78 27.06
N GLN A 39 23.58 -24.63 27.74
CA GLN A 39 22.40 -23.82 28.02
C GLN A 39 21.84 -23.18 26.75
N GLU A 40 22.72 -22.68 25.87
CA GLU A 40 22.35 -22.15 24.56
C GLU A 40 21.70 -23.23 23.67
N ALA A 41 22.30 -24.43 23.62
CA ALA A 41 21.74 -25.55 22.88
C ALA A 41 20.36 -25.97 23.40
N LYS A 42 20.16 -26.00 24.73
CA LYS A 42 18.84 -26.26 25.33
C LYS A 42 17.83 -25.18 24.99
N GLY A 43 18.23 -23.91 25.01
CA GLY A 43 17.39 -22.79 24.59
C GLY A 43 16.95 -22.95 23.13
N ALA A 44 17.88 -23.21 22.23
CA ALA A 44 17.60 -23.45 20.82
C ALA A 44 16.64 -24.63 20.60
N ILE A 45 16.82 -25.74 21.33
CA ILE A 45 15.90 -26.89 21.28
C ILE A 45 14.49 -26.45 21.73
N GLY A 46 14.36 -25.74 22.85
CA GLY A 46 13.07 -25.21 23.32
C GLY A 46 12.39 -24.32 22.28
N ASP A 47 13.15 -23.42 21.64
CA ASP A 47 12.63 -22.54 20.59
C ASP A 47 12.16 -23.34 19.36
N THR A 48 12.91 -24.36 18.94
CA THR A 48 12.48 -25.22 17.83
C THR A 48 11.24 -26.03 18.17
N GLN A 49 11.12 -26.55 19.39
CA GLN A 49 9.93 -27.27 19.85
C GLN A 49 8.71 -26.35 19.90
N HIS A 50 8.86 -25.12 20.38
CA HIS A 50 7.77 -24.15 20.42
C HIS A 50 7.31 -23.78 19.00
N LYS A 51 8.26 -23.51 18.09
CA LYS A 51 7.95 -23.27 16.67
C LYS A 51 7.23 -24.45 16.02
N LEU A 52 7.67 -25.68 16.29
CA LEU A 52 7.04 -26.90 15.77
C LEU A 52 5.62 -27.10 16.31
N ALA A 53 5.38 -26.80 17.59
CA ALA A 53 4.04 -26.83 18.18
C ALA A 53 3.11 -25.77 17.57
N GLN A 54 3.61 -24.54 17.37
CA GLN A 54 2.86 -23.48 16.68
C GLN A 54 2.50 -23.89 15.24
N GLN A 55 3.47 -24.42 14.48
CA GLN A 55 3.23 -24.89 13.11
C GLN A 55 2.21 -26.03 13.07
N SER A 56 2.28 -26.97 14.01
CA SER A 56 1.33 -28.08 14.11
C SER A 56 -0.10 -27.58 14.41
N ALA A 57 -0.25 -26.59 15.30
CA ALA A 57 -1.55 -25.99 15.59
C ALA A 57 -2.14 -25.25 14.38
N VAL A 58 -1.30 -24.50 13.64
CA VAL A 58 -1.72 -23.82 12.41
C VAL A 58 -2.12 -24.83 11.33
N LEU A 59 -1.34 -25.90 11.17
CA LEU A 59 -1.64 -26.96 10.20
C LEU A 59 -3.00 -27.61 10.51
N LEU A 60 -3.26 -27.96 11.76
CA LEU A 60 -4.53 -28.54 12.19
C LEU A 60 -5.71 -27.59 11.96
N ALA A 61 -5.55 -26.30 12.28
CA ALA A 61 -6.57 -25.30 12.01
C ALA A 61 -6.87 -25.17 10.50
N SER A 62 -5.82 -25.17 9.66
CA SER A 62 -5.97 -25.12 8.20
C SER A 62 -6.65 -26.38 7.64
N GLN A 63 -6.35 -27.56 8.19
CA GLN A 63 -6.96 -28.82 7.79
C GLN A 63 -8.44 -28.87 8.16
N SER A 64 -8.81 -28.36 9.34
CA SER A 64 -10.21 -28.21 9.74
C SER A 64 -10.98 -27.28 8.80
N GLN A 65 -10.39 -26.14 8.43
CA GLN A 65 -11.01 -25.20 7.48
C GLN A 65 -11.19 -25.82 6.10
N LEU A 66 -10.21 -26.60 5.63
CA LEU A 66 -10.33 -27.32 4.36
C LEU A 66 -11.52 -28.28 4.38
N GLN A 67 -11.65 -29.08 5.43
CA GLN A 67 -12.78 -30.02 5.58
C GLN A 67 -14.14 -29.31 5.62
N GLU A 68 -14.22 -28.16 6.31
CA GLU A 68 -15.44 -27.36 6.35
C GLU A 68 -15.83 -26.86 4.95
N VAL A 69 -14.86 -26.30 4.21
CA VAL A 69 -15.07 -25.83 2.83
C VAL A 69 -15.44 -26.97 1.88
N GLU A 70 -14.83 -28.15 2.03
CA GLU A 70 -15.17 -29.36 1.25
C GLU A 70 -16.61 -29.83 1.51
N ALA A 71 -17.05 -29.80 2.78
CA ALA A 71 -18.42 -30.12 3.16
C ALA A 71 -19.42 -29.09 2.60
N GLU A 72 -19.08 -27.81 2.67
CA GLU A 72 -19.89 -26.75 2.05
C GLU A 72 -19.98 -26.89 0.53
N ASN A 73 -18.87 -27.22 -0.14
CA ASN A 73 -18.85 -27.45 -1.59
C ASN A 73 -19.78 -28.62 -1.95
N SER A 74 -19.69 -29.73 -1.23
CA SER A 74 -20.57 -30.89 -1.41
C SER A 74 -22.05 -30.52 -1.21
N ARG A 75 -22.36 -29.74 -0.18
CA ARG A 75 -23.72 -29.24 0.10
C ARG A 75 -24.24 -28.32 -1.02
N LEU A 76 -23.39 -27.41 -1.52
CA LEU A 76 -23.75 -26.51 -2.61
C LEU A 76 -23.96 -27.27 -3.92
N GLN A 77 -23.14 -28.28 -4.20
CA GLN A 77 -23.33 -29.16 -5.37
C GLN A 77 -24.67 -29.89 -5.32
N LEU A 78 -25.07 -30.43 -4.17
CA LEU A 78 -26.38 -31.06 -4.00
C LEU A 78 -27.51 -30.06 -4.21
N ARG A 79 -27.39 -28.84 -3.66
CA ARG A 79 -28.39 -27.78 -3.86
C ARG A 79 -28.53 -27.37 -5.32
N LEU A 80 -27.43 -27.33 -6.07
CA LEU A 80 -27.43 -27.05 -7.50
C LEU A 80 -28.14 -28.15 -8.29
N LYS A 81 -27.87 -29.43 -7.97
CA LYS A 81 -28.54 -30.58 -8.59
C LYS A 81 -30.06 -30.53 -8.36
N ALA A 82 -30.49 -30.33 -7.12
CA ALA A 82 -31.91 -30.22 -6.77
C ALA A 82 -32.59 -29.06 -7.53
N LEU A 83 -31.96 -27.89 -7.57
CA LEU A 83 -32.52 -26.75 -8.29
C LEU A 83 -32.60 -27.00 -9.81
N ASN A 84 -31.62 -27.68 -10.39
CA ASN A 84 -31.63 -28.06 -11.81
C ASN A 84 -32.75 -29.07 -12.11
N GLU A 85 -32.94 -30.05 -11.24
CA GLU A 85 -34.07 -31.00 -11.32
C GLU A 85 -35.41 -30.28 -11.22
N GLU A 86 -35.56 -29.31 -10.31
CA GLU A 86 -36.77 -28.47 -10.24
C GLU A 86 -37.01 -27.68 -11.54
N TYR A 87 -35.97 -27.08 -12.13
CA TYR A 87 -36.08 -26.38 -13.41
C TYR A 87 -36.50 -27.33 -14.55
N ARG A 88 -35.88 -28.52 -14.62
CA ARG A 88 -36.24 -29.53 -15.61
C ARG A 88 -37.67 -30.02 -15.43
N ALA A 89 -38.10 -30.25 -14.19
CA ALA A 89 -39.46 -30.67 -13.88
C ALA A 89 -40.49 -29.60 -14.27
N ARG A 90 -40.23 -28.32 -13.98
CA ARG A 90 -41.10 -27.22 -14.41
C ARG A 90 -41.19 -27.12 -15.94
N LEU A 91 -40.06 -27.20 -16.64
CA LEU A 91 -40.03 -27.19 -18.10
C LEU A 91 -40.78 -28.39 -18.70
N ALA A 92 -40.59 -29.59 -18.14
CA ALA A 92 -41.31 -30.79 -18.57
C ALA A 92 -42.82 -30.67 -18.35
N GLN A 93 -43.24 -30.14 -17.20
CA GLN A 93 -44.65 -29.85 -16.93
C GLN A 93 -45.19 -28.84 -17.94
N TYR A 94 -44.44 -27.78 -18.25
CA TYR A 94 -44.89 -26.81 -19.23
C TYR A 94 -45.07 -27.39 -20.64
N ILE A 95 -44.17 -28.28 -21.06
CA ILE A 95 -44.28 -28.99 -22.34
C ILE A 95 -45.49 -29.93 -22.33
N LYS A 96 -45.70 -30.65 -21.22
CA LYS A 96 -46.84 -31.54 -21.04
C LYS A 96 -48.17 -30.78 -21.09
N ASP A 97 -48.27 -29.65 -20.40
CA ASP A 97 -49.47 -28.82 -20.40
C ASP A 97 -49.78 -28.27 -21.80
N MET A 98 -48.74 -27.92 -22.59
CA MET A 98 -48.90 -27.53 -23.99
C MET A 98 -49.37 -28.70 -24.87
N ALA A 99 -48.85 -29.91 -24.66
CA ALA A 99 -49.26 -31.11 -25.39
C ALA A 99 -50.71 -31.51 -25.07
N ASP A 100 -51.07 -31.56 -23.78
CA ASP A 100 -52.42 -31.88 -23.31
C ASP A 100 -53.45 -30.86 -23.84
N TYR A 101 -53.06 -29.58 -23.97
CA TYR A 101 -53.88 -28.55 -24.63
C TYR A 101 -54.06 -28.79 -26.13
N MET A 102 -53.01 -29.19 -26.86
CA MET A 102 -53.13 -29.50 -28.28
C MET A 102 -53.95 -30.77 -28.55
N ASP A 103 -53.81 -31.80 -27.70
CA ASP A 103 -54.58 -33.05 -27.79
C ASP A 103 -56.07 -32.86 -27.42
N SER A 104 -56.37 -32.01 -26.43
CA SER A 104 -57.75 -31.64 -26.08
C SER A 104 -58.44 -30.80 -27.17
N LYS A 105 -57.68 -30.05 -27.98
CA LYS A 105 -58.18 -29.38 -29.19
C LYS A 105 -58.41 -30.35 -30.36
N SER A 106 -57.65 -31.43 -30.46
CA SER A 106 -57.80 -32.45 -31.51
C SER A 106 -58.92 -33.46 -31.23
N SER A 107 -59.25 -33.72 -29.96
CA SER A 107 -60.30 -34.67 -29.55
C SER A 107 -61.71 -34.05 -29.49
N ASN A 108 -61.81 -32.74 -29.26
CA ASN A 108 -63.06 -32.00 -29.38
C ASN A 108 -63.29 -31.60 -30.85
N GLY A 109 -63.98 -32.46 -31.60
CA GLY A 109 -64.39 -32.21 -32.98
C GLY A 109 -64.91 -30.79 -33.18
N ALA A 110 -64.40 -30.13 -34.22
CA ALA A 110 -64.59 -28.72 -34.54
C ALA A 110 -66.04 -28.21 -34.35
N ALA A 111 -66.30 -27.57 -33.21
CA ALA A 111 -67.47 -26.71 -33.02
C ALA A 111 -67.05 -25.25 -33.31
N PRO A 112 -67.64 -24.52 -34.28
CA PRO A 112 -67.08 -23.27 -34.83
C PRO A 112 -67.10 -22.03 -33.92
N GLY A 113 -67.34 -22.16 -32.61
CA GLY A 113 -67.68 -21.02 -31.73
C GLY A 113 -66.78 -20.75 -30.51
N LYS A 114 -65.85 -21.65 -30.14
CA LYS A 114 -65.09 -21.53 -28.86
C LYS A 114 -63.64 -21.05 -28.97
N ALA A 115 -63.15 -20.74 -30.18
CA ALA A 115 -61.77 -20.33 -30.44
C ALA A 115 -61.22 -19.16 -29.58
N PRO A 116 -62.00 -18.12 -29.19
CA PRO A 116 -61.45 -16.99 -28.41
C PRO A 116 -61.15 -17.36 -26.95
N ALA A 117 -61.96 -18.23 -26.33
CA ALA A 117 -61.83 -18.62 -24.93
C ALA A 117 -60.62 -19.55 -24.72
N ASP A 118 -60.39 -20.46 -25.67
CA ASP A 118 -59.27 -21.40 -25.64
C ASP A 118 -57.94 -20.68 -25.91
N HIS A 119 -57.93 -19.69 -26.81
CA HIS A 119 -56.76 -18.83 -27.05
C HIS A 119 -56.43 -17.98 -25.82
N ALA A 120 -57.44 -17.52 -25.07
CA ALA A 120 -57.23 -16.80 -23.82
C ALA A 120 -56.60 -17.68 -22.72
N HIS A 121 -56.91 -18.98 -22.66
CA HIS A 121 -56.28 -19.90 -21.71
C HIS A 121 -54.80 -20.13 -22.02
N MET A 122 -54.46 -20.42 -23.28
CA MET A 122 -53.07 -20.57 -23.73
C MET A 122 -52.26 -19.29 -23.47
N LYS A 123 -52.85 -18.12 -23.79
CA LYS A 123 -52.22 -16.83 -23.52
C LYS A 123 -51.91 -16.63 -22.03
N ARG A 124 -52.87 -16.92 -21.14
CA ARG A 124 -52.64 -16.81 -19.68
C ARG A 124 -51.56 -17.76 -19.18
N PHE A 125 -51.48 -18.97 -19.73
CA PHE A 125 -50.45 -19.95 -19.37
C PHE A 125 -49.04 -19.47 -19.78
N VAL A 126 -48.88 -19.05 -21.05
CA VAL A 126 -47.62 -18.50 -21.54
C VAL A 126 -47.24 -17.24 -20.76
N ASP A 127 -48.20 -16.37 -20.45
CA ASP A 127 -48.00 -15.18 -19.62
C ASP A 127 -47.53 -15.54 -18.20
N SER A 128 -48.08 -16.61 -17.60
CA SER A 128 -47.64 -17.11 -16.29
C SER A 128 -46.21 -17.67 -16.35
N MET A 129 -45.89 -18.49 -17.36
CA MET A 129 -44.54 -19.03 -17.57
C MET A 129 -43.50 -17.91 -17.73
N LEU A 130 -43.81 -16.91 -18.57
CA LEU A 130 -42.93 -15.76 -18.79
C LEU A 130 -42.77 -14.93 -17.51
N LYS A 131 -43.82 -14.80 -16.70
CA LYS A 131 -43.76 -14.12 -15.41
C LYS A 131 -42.84 -14.86 -14.43
N ASP A 132 -42.95 -16.17 -14.34
CA ASP A 132 -42.12 -17.01 -13.46
C ASP A 132 -40.64 -16.98 -13.87
N ILE A 133 -40.36 -17.08 -15.18
CA ILE A 133 -39.01 -16.96 -15.72
C ILE A 133 -38.41 -15.58 -15.37
N ARG A 134 -39.15 -14.50 -15.63
CA ARG A 134 -38.69 -13.14 -15.28
C ARG A 134 -38.46 -12.97 -13.78
N ALA A 135 -39.33 -13.53 -12.94
CA ALA A 135 -39.18 -13.45 -11.48
C ALA A 135 -37.95 -14.23 -10.99
N SER A 136 -37.68 -15.41 -11.56
CA SER A 136 -36.48 -16.19 -11.24
C SER A 136 -35.20 -15.45 -11.61
N TYR A 137 -35.13 -14.89 -12.84
CA TYR A 137 -33.97 -14.10 -13.26
C TYR A 137 -33.77 -12.87 -12.39
N LYS A 138 -34.84 -12.14 -12.04
CA LYS A 138 -34.76 -11.01 -11.10
C LYS A 138 -34.23 -11.42 -9.73
N SER A 139 -34.73 -12.51 -9.16
CA SER A 139 -34.24 -13.02 -7.87
C SER A 139 -32.77 -13.41 -7.94
N ARG A 140 -32.33 -14.04 -9.03
CA ARG A 140 -30.92 -14.40 -9.24
C ARG A 140 -30.03 -13.16 -9.39
N GLU A 141 -30.48 -12.17 -10.16
CA GLU A 141 -29.79 -10.89 -10.32
C GLU A 141 -29.65 -10.17 -8.98
N GLU A 142 -30.70 -10.12 -8.17
CA GLU A 142 -30.68 -9.55 -6.82
C GLU A 142 -29.69 -10.27 -5.90
N GLN A 143 -29.64 -11.61 -5.95
CA GLN A 143 -28.66 -12.39 -5.19
C GLN A 143 -27.22 -12.08 -5.61
N LEU A 144 -26.95 -12.00 -6.92
CA LEU A 144 -25.63 -11.68 -7.45
C LEU A 144 -25.23 -10.24 -7.10
N ALA A 145 -26.15 -9.29 -7.24
CA ALA A 145 -25.95 -7.89 -6.85
C ALA A 145 -25.74 -7.76 -5.33
N GLY A 146 -26.44 -8.57 -4.52
CA GLY A 146 -26.27 -8.65 -3.07
C GLY A 146 -24.90 -9.19 -2.68
N ALA A 147 -24.47 -10.29 -3.30
CA ALA A 147 -23.15 -10.87 -3.09
C ALA A 147 -22.03 -9.91 -3.49
N ALA A 148 -22.12 -9.27 -4.67
CA ALA A 148 -21.17 -8.26 -5.14
C ALA A 148 -21.07 -7.07 -4.16
N ARG A 149 -22.22 -6.56 -3.68
CA ARG A 149 -22.26 -5.52 -2.64
C ARG A 149 -21.61 -5.98 -1.34
N GLY A 150 -21.84 -7.23 -0.94
CA GLY A 150 -21.22 -7.86 0.24
C GLY A 150 -19.70 -8.00 0.12
N TYR A 151 -19.19 -8.45 -1.03
CA TYR A 151 -17.75 -8.51 -1.31
C TYR A 151 -17.12 -7.12 -1.29
N LYS A 152 -17.75 -6.13 -1.94
CA LYS A 152 -17.29 -4.73 -1.90
C LYS A 152 -17.22 -4.19 -0.47
N LYS A 153 -18.22 -4.48 0.36
CA LYS A 153 -18.22 -4.08 1.78
C LYS A 153 -17.09 -4.75 2.56
N ARG A 154 -16.90 -6.07 2.43
CA ARG A 154 -15.80 -6.79 3.08
C ARG A 154 -14.44 -6.29 2.65
N MET A 155 -14.27 -6.02 1.35
CA MET A 155 -13.02 -5.50 0.81
C MET A 155 -12.70 -4.12 1.38
N LYS A 156 -13.68 -3.20 1.45
CA LYS A 156 -13.51 -1.91 2.13
C LYS A 156 -13.11 -2.06 3.60
N THR A 157 -13.68 -3.01 4.33
CA THR A 157 -13.29 -3.27 5.72
C THR A 157 -11.86 -3.81 5.81
N LEU A 158 -11.44 -4.67 4.89
CA LEU A 158 -10.07 -5.19 4.84
C LEU A 158 -9.06 -4.08 4.55
N VAL A 159 -9.35 -3.20 3.59
CA VAL A 159 -8.52 -2.02 3.29
C VAL A 159 -8.34 -1.13 4.52
N LYS A 160 -9.41 -0.84 5.27
CA LYS A 160 -9.32 -0.06 6.51
C LYS A 160 -8.43 -0.73 7.58
N LYS A 161 -8.54 -2.05 7.72
CA LYS A 161 -7.67 -2.81 8.63
C LYS A 161 -6.21 -2.77 8.17
N HIS A 162 -5.98 -2.88 6.86
CA HIS A 162 -4.66 -2.76 6.26
C HIS A 162 -4.04 -1.39 6.50
N GLU A 163 -4.80 -0.30 6.29
CA GLU A 163 -4.37 1.07 6.61
C GLU A 163 -3.99 1.21 8.09
N SER A 164 -4.83 0.69 9.00
CA SER A 164 -4.56 0.71 10.44
C SER A 164 -3.27 -0.05 10.79
N LEU A 165 -3.05 -1.20 10.15
CA LEU A 165 -1.85 -2.01 10.34
C LEU A 165 -0.60 -1.31 9.79
N LEU A 166 -0.70 -0.66 8.62
CA LEU A 166 0.40 0.12 8.05
C LEU A 166 0.81 1.27 8.97
N ILE A 167 -0.15 1.96 9.60
CA ILE A 167 0.14 3.01 10.57
C ILE A 167 0.89 2.42 11.78
N ALA A 168 0.42 1.30 12.33
CA ALA A 168 1.07 0.65 13.46
C ALA A 168 2.48 0.16 13.10
N TYR A 169 2.64 -0.41 11.91
CA TYR A 169 3.93 -0.86 11.38
C TYR A 169 4.91 0.32 11.20
N GLY A 170 4.45 1.42 10.61
CA GLY A 170 5.25 2.64 10.46
C GLY A 170 5.71 3.20 11.80
N LEU A 171 4.82 3.25 12.80
CA LEU A 171 5.17 3.67 14.16
C LEU A 171 6.22 2.75 14.79
N GLN A 172 6.05 1.44 14.67
CA GLN A 172 7.01 0.46 15.19
C GLN A 172 8.39 0.60 14.52
N ARG A 173 8.43 0.82 13.21
CA ARG A 173 9.67 1.07 12.48
C ARG A 173 10.39 2.31 12.96
N GLU A 174 9.66 3.39 13.17
CA GLU A 174 10.24 4.64 13.67
C GLU A 174 10.76 4.48 15.10
N GLN A 175 10.04 3.74 15.94
CA GLN A 175 10.51 3.38 17.28
C GLN A 175 11.81 2.57 17.22
N ILE A 176 11.92 1.57 16.34
CA ILE A 176 13.16 0.79 16.18
C ILE A 176 14.29 1.67 15.64
N ARG A 177 13.99 2.59 14.73
CA ARG A 177 15.00 3.52 14.17
C ARG A 177 15.53 4.51 15.21
N THR A 178 14.68 4.95 16.15
CA THR A 178 15.01 5.95 17.17
C THR A 178 15.60 5.34 18.45
N LEU A 179 15.08 4.20 18.90
CA LEU A 179 15.47 3.53 20.15
C LEU A 179 16.42 2.34 19.93
N GLY A 180 16.49 1.81 18.71
CA GLY A 180 17.29 0.63 18.38
C GLY A 180 18.77 0.96 18.20
N SER A 181 19.62 -0.03 18.49
CA SER A 181 21.06 0.04 18.19
C SER A 181 21.29 0.13 16.68
N SER A 182 22.39 0.75 16.24
CA SER A 182 22.69 1.08 14.82
C SER A 182 22.73 -0.08 13.82
N GLY A 183 22.54 -1.33 14.26
CA GLY A 183 22.48 -2.52 13.41
C GLY A 183 21.12 -3.21 13.34
N MET A 184 20.05 -2.64 13.91
CA MET A 184 18.74 -3.28 13.96
C MET A 184 17.95 -3.05 12.65
N ASP A 185 17.68 -4.14 11.92
CA ASP A 185 16.88 -4.08 10.69
C ASP A 185 15.42 -3.72 11.02
N CYS A 186 14.94 -2.63 10.42
CA CYS A 186 13.57 -2.17 10.58
C CYS A 186 12.58 -2.90 9.61
N GLY A 187 13.07 -3.78 8.73
CA GLY A 187 12.30 -4.61 7.80
C GLY A 187 12.16 -4.03 6.37
N PRO A 188 11.10 -4.37 5.61
CA PRO A 188 10.75 -3.76 4.31
C PRO A 188 9.98 -2.43 4.41
N ALA A 189 10.20 -1.46 3.51
CA ALA A 189 9.52 -0.16 3.54
C ALA A 189 7.99 -0.27 3.37
N GLU A 190 7.24 0.68 3.93
CA GLU A 190 5.75 0.72 3.87
C GLU A 190 5.19 0.67 2.44
N LEU A 191 5.95 1.18 1.48
CA LEU A 191 5.67 1.15 0.05
C LEU A 191 5.46 -0.25 -0.50
N HIS A 192 6.17 -1.25 0.02
CA HIS A 192 6.02 -2.63 -0.44
C HIS A 192 4.65 -3.23 -0.10
N PHE A 193 3.88 -2.56 0.76
CA PHE A 193 2.57 -2.99 1.20
C PHE A 193 1.44 -2.09 0.64
N SER A 194 1.72 -1.18 -0.29
CA SER A 194 0.66 -0.35 -0.88
C SER A 194 -0.30 -1.19 -1.71
N ILE A 195 -1.60 -1.04 -1.47
CA ILE A 195 -2.65 -1.62 -2.34
C ILE A 195 -2.67 -0.83 -3.65
N THR A 196 -2.58 -1.50 -4.80
CA THR A 196 -2.57 -0.87 -6.14
C THR A 196 -3.95 -0.82 -6.79
N ASP A 197 -4.95 -1.52 -6.22
CA ASP A 197 -6.28 -1.65 -6.84
C ASP A 197 -7.05 -0.31 -6.84
N PRO A 198 -7.32 0.28 -8.02
CA PRO A 198 -7.93 1.60 -8.13
C PRO A 198 -9.40 1.63 -7.68
N GLU A 199 -10.11 0.49 -7.63
CA GLU A 199 -11.51 0.46 -7.15
C GLU A 199 -11.62 0.55 -5.62
N LEU A 200 -10.51 0.28 -4.92
CA LEU A 200 -10.44 0.19 -3.47
C LEU A 200 -9.83 1.43 -2.83
N LEU A 201 -8.99 2.15 -3.58
CA LEU A 201 -8.32 3.36 -3.11
C LEU A 201 -9.21 4.59 -3.31
N THR A 202 -9.30 5.44 -2.30
CA THR A 202 -9.76 6.82 -2.50
C THR A 202 -8.66 7.64 -3.18
N ASN A 203 -9.03 8.70 -3.90
CA ASN A 203 -8.05 9.59 -4.57
C ASN A 203 -6.93 10.04 -3.63
N THR A 204 -7.27 10.32 -2.37
CA THR A 204 -6.32 10.68 -1.31
C THR A 204 -5.29 9.58 -1.03
N THR A 205 -5.70 8.30 -1.03
CA THR A 205 -4.80 7.17 -0.78
C THR A 205 -3.89 6.92 -1.99
N GLN A 206 -4.39 7.17 -3.21
CA GLN A 206 -3.58 7.11 -4.43
C GLN A 206 -2.50 8.19 -4.44
N GLU A 207 -2.85 9.43 -4.07
CA GLU A 207 -1.88 10.53 -3.93
C GLU A 207 -0.85 10.23 -2.84
N LEU A 208 -1.27 9.70 -1.69
CA LEU A 208 -0.34 9.26 -0.65
C LEU A 208 0.64 8.19 -1.14
N ASN A 209 0.19 7.23 -1.95
CA ASN A 209 1.08 6.21 -2.51
C ASN A 209 2.12 6.83 -3.46
N ARG A 210 1.71 7.75 -4.34
CA ARG A 210 2.64 8.50 -5.21
C ARG A 210 3.67 9.28 -4.39
N LEU A 211 3.23 10.00 -3.37
CA LEU A 211 4.11 10.75 -2.48
C LEU A 211 5.11 9.86 -1.74
N ARG A 212 4.67 8.66 -1.31
CA ARG A 212 5.59 7.69 -0.72
C ARG A 212 6.63 7.23 -1.74
N GLU A 213 6.24 6.95 -2.99
CA GLU A 213 7.17 6.50 -4.03
C GLU A 213 8.22 7.56 -4.32
N ASP A 214 7.80 8.82 -4.45
CA ASP A 214 8.70 9.93 -4.67
C ASP A 214 9.62 10.18 -3.47
N LYS A 215 9.11 10.02 -2.24
CA LYS A 215 9.94 10.03 -1.03
C LYS A 215 11.03 8.96 -1.09
N ALA A 216 10.71 7.72 -1.46
CA ALA A 216 11.72 6.65 -1.55
C ALA A 216 12.75 6.91 -2.65
N LYS A 217 12.35 7.47 -3.80
CA LYS A 217 13.29 7.89 -4.85
C LYS A 217 14.25 8.96 -4.34
N LEU A 218 13.75 9.97 -3.63
CA LEU A 218 14.57 11.02 -3.03
C LEU A 218 15.50 10.47 -1.94
N GLU A 219 15.03 9.56 -1.10
CA GLU A 219 15.87 8.90 -0.08
C GLU A 219 17.01 8.09 -0.72
N MET A 220 16.75 7.37 -1.82
CA MET A 220 17.82 6.68 -2.57
C MET A 220 18.83 7.66 -3.16
N GLN A 221 18.38 8.76 -3.77
CA GLN A 221 19.26 9.80 -4.30
C GLN A 221 20.14 10.42 -3.20
N ILE A 222 19.57 10.70 -2.03
CA ILE A 222 20.34 11.21 -0.88
C ILE A 222 21.38 10.20 -0.43
N GLN A 223 21.04 8.91 -0.33
CA GLN A 223 22.00 7.87 0.04
C GLN A 223 23.12 7.72 -1.00
N GLU A 224 22.81 7.85 -2.29
CA GLU A 224 23.81 7.85 -3.36
C GLU A 224 24.74 9.06 -3.25
N LEU A 225 24.19 10.26 -3.06
CA LEU A 225 24.98 11.48 -2.87
C LEU A 225 25.87 11.40 -1.62
N GLN A 226 25.36 10.84 -0.51
CA GLN A 226 26.14 10.62 0.71
C GLN A 226 27.28 9.62 0.50
N LYS A 227 27.09 8.58 -0.32
CA LYS A 227 28.17 7.65 -0.69
C LYS A 227 29.23 8.32 -1.57
N VAL A 228 28.81 9.16 -2.51
CA VAL A 228 29.71 9.94 -3.36
C VAL A 228 30.51 10.94 -2.52
N GLU A 229 29.87 11.65 -1.59
CA GLU A 229 30.51 12.58 -0.66
C GLU A 229 31.48 11.86 0.28
N ALA A 230 31.09 10.71 0.85
CA ALA A 230 31.96 9.89 1.67
C ALA A 230 33.15 9.33 0.87
N GLY A 231 32.95 8.93 -0.39
CA GLY A 231 34.01 8.50 -1.30
C GLY A 231 34.99 9.62 -1.66
N LEU A 232 34.48 10.84 -1.84
CA LEU A 232 35.28 12.06 -2.04
C LEU A 232 36.09 12.43 -0.79
N LEU A 233 35.50 12.32 0.40
CA LEU A 233 36.14 12.62 1.69
C LEU A 233 37.20 11.60 2.08
N LEU A 234 37.02 10.32 1.72
CA LEU A 234 37.97 9.24 2.02
C LEU A 234 39.14 9.15 1.02
N GLY A 235 39.18 10.01 -0.01
CA GLY A 235 40.30 10.06 -0.95
C GLY A 235 40.54 8.73 -1.69
N VAL A 236 39.51 7.89 -1.85
CA VAL A 236 39.62 6.67 -2.66
C VAL A 236 39.35 7.07 -4.10
N ASN A 237 40.42 7.15 -4.87
CA ASN A 237 40.40 7.38 -6.30
C ASN A 237 39.67 6.21 -7.00
N LEU A 238 38.35 6.29 -7.13
CA LEU A 238 37.57 5.47 -8.07
C LEU A 238 37.90 5.98 -9.48
N GLY A 239 39.00 5.44 -10.02
CA GLY A 239 39.55 5.79 -11.32
C GLY A 239 38.47 5.82 -12.40
N GLY A 240 38.35 6.97 -13.06
CA GLY A 240 37.55 7.15 -14.27
C GLY A 240 36.59 8.33 -14.27
N TRP A 241 36.21 8.89 -13.12
CA TRP A 241 35.17 9.94 -13.04
C TRP A 241 35.68 11.34 -12.65
N GLY A 242 36.97 11.47 -12.37
CA GLY A 242 37.59 12.75 -11.98
C GLY A 242 37.53 13.83 -13.08
N GLU A 243 37.57 13.45 -14.36
CA GLU A 243 37.49 14.40 -15.48
C GLU A 243 36.05 14.76 -15.85
N ALA A 244 35.10 13.82 -15.79
CA ALA A 244 33.69 14.06 -16.14
C ALA A 244 32.99 15.04 -15.17
N LEU A 245 33.29 14.96 -13.87
CA LEU A 245 32.66 15.81 -12.84
C LEU A 245 33.18 17.26 -12.83
N THR A 246 34.40 17.52 -13.30
CA THR A 246 34.89 18.91 -13.43
C THR A 246 34.16 19.67 -14.53
N SER A 247 33.72 18.95 -15.57
CA SER A 247 32.96 19.52 -16.68
C SER A 247 31.50 19.77 -16.30
N ASP A 248 30.89 18.86 -15.54
CA ASP A 248 29.49 18.98 -15.09
C ASP A 248 29.33 20.05 -13.99
N ARG A 249 30.31 20.18 -13.08
CA ARG A 249 30.32 21.26 -12.07
C ARG A 249 30.46 22.65 -12.67
N ARG A 250 31.25 22.81 -13.74
CA ARG A 250 31.36 24.07 -14.49
C ARG A 250 30.06 24.41 -15.22
N GLN A 251 29.44 23.43 -15.88
CA GLN A 251 28.16 23.63 -16.58
C GLN A 251 27.03 23.99 -15.60
N ALA A 252 27.00 23.37 -14.42
CA ALA A 252 26.04 23.73 -13.37
C ALA A 252 26.27 25.15 -12.83
N GLU A 253 27.53 25.56 -12.58
CA GLU A 253 27.85 26.93 -12.16
C GLU A 253 27.48 27.98 -13.22
N GLU A 254 27.74 27.69 -14.50
CA GLU A 254 27.35 28.53 -15.63
C GLU A 254 25.82 28.61 -15.76
N GLY A 255 25.10 27.50 -15.60
CA GLY A 255 23.63 27.46 -15.60
C GLY A 255 23.03 28.29 -14.45
N TRP A 256 23.58 28.17 -13.24
CA TRP A 256 23.15 28.99 -12.11
C TRP A 256 23.52 30.47 -12.25
N ALA A 257 24.62 30.78 -12.92
CA ALA A 257 24.98 32.16 -13.25
C ALA A 257 23.98 32.79 -14.23
N GLU A 258 23.53 32.02 -15.23
CA GLU A 258 22.51 32.46 -16.19
C GLU A 258 21.15 32.66 -15.53
N VAL A 259 20.70 31.73 -14.66
CA VAL A 259 19.45 31.90 -13.90
C VAL A 259 19.50 33.14 -13.00
N ARG A 260 20.61 33.38 -12.31
CA ARG A 260 20.80 34.61 -11.51
C ARG A 260 20.84 35.87 -12.35
N LYS A 261 21.31 35.80 -13.59
CA LYS A 261 21.30 36.92 -14.54
C LYS A 261 19.88 37.20 -15.02
N GLN A 262 19.13 36.17 -15.42
CA GLN A 262 17.73 36.28 -15.83
C GLN A 262 16.83 36.84 -14.72
N LEU A 263 17.02 36.40 -13.46
CA LEU A 263 16.30 36.95 -12.31
C LEU A 263 16.60 38.44 -12.09
N ARG A 264 17.87 38.85 -12.24
CA ARG A 264 18.26 40.27 -12.14
C ARG A 264 17.69 41.09 -13.28
N GLU A 265 17.69 40.56 -14.50
CA GLU A 265 17.11 41.22 -15.67
C GLU A 265 15.60 41.35 -15.53
N PHE A 266 14.89 40.30 -15.14
CA PHE A 266 13.45 40.32 -14.88
C PHE A 266 13.08 41.32 -13.78
N ALA A 267 13.83 41.33 -12.67
CA ALA A 267 13.61 42.29 -11.59
C ALA A 267 13.85 43.73 -12.07
N ARG A 268 14.89 43.97 -12.88
CA ARG A 268 15.18 45.28 -13.45
C ARG A 268 14.09 45.73 -14.42
N THR A 269 13.66 44.88 -15.36
CA THR A 269 12.63 45.25 -16.35
C THR A 269 11.29 45.52 -15.67
N THR A 270 10.92 44.67 -14.70
CA THR A 270 9.67 44.87 -13.95
C THR A 270 9.72 46.17 -13.15
N GLN A 271 10.86 46.52 -12.57
CA GLN A 271 11.05 47.79 -11.87
C GLN A 271 10.95 48.99 -12.82
N GLU A 272 11.59 48.93 -13.99
CA GLU A 272 11.53 49.98 -15.02
C GLU A 272 10.09 50.22 -15.51
N ASP A 273 9.33 49.14 -15.76
CA ASP A 273 7.94 49.22 -16.18
C ASP A 273 7.07 49.89 -15.11
N LEU A 274 7.23 49.52 -13.84
CA LEU A 274 6.50 50.12 -12.71
C LEU A 274 6.86 51.59 -12.50
N GLU A 275 8.12 51.97 -12.67
CA GLU A 275 8.56 53.37 -12.60
C GLU A 275 7.99 54.19 -13.76
N GLN A 276 7.91 53.60 -14.95
CA GLN A 276 7.30 54.23 -16.11
C GLN A 276 5.79 54.43 -15.90
N GLU A 277 5.05 53.42 -15.43
CA GLU A 277 3.64 53.56 -15.09
C GLU A 277 3.42 54.61 -14.00
N ARG A 278 4.24 54.61 -12.95
CA ARG A 278 4.18 55.62 -11.89
C ARG A 278 4.39 57.03 -12.45
N SER A 279 5.35 57.22 -13.35
CA SER A 279 5.61 58.53 -13.98
C SER A 279 4.44 59.00 -14.86
N GLN A 280 3.79 58.09 -15.59
CA GLN A 280 2.62 58.40 -16.41
C GLN A 280 1.41 58.77 -15.54
N LEU A 281 1.19 58.02 -14.46
CA LEU A 281 0.12 58.30 -13.50
C LEU A 281 0.33 59.64 -12.80
N LEU A 282 1.56 59.95 -12.38
CA LEU A 282 1.90 61.26 -11.81
C LEU A 282 1.65 62.39 -12.81
N THR A 283 2.07 62.23 -14.06
CA THR A 283 1.82 63.23 -15.10
C THR A 283 0.33 63.45 -15.32
N ARG A 284 -0.45 62.37 -15.39
CA ARG A 284 -1.92 62.44 -15.51
C ARG A 284 -2.57 63.12 -14.31
N ALA A 285 -2.13 62.79 -13.10
CA ALA A 285 -2.61 63.41 -11.87
C ALA A 285 -2.34 64.92 -11.88
N VAL A 286 -1.13 65.35 -12.22
CA VAL A 286 -0.77 66.77 -12.34
C VAL A 286 -1.62 67.48 -13.40
N THR A 287 -1.85 66.87 -14.56
CA THR A 287 -2.72 67.48 -15.58
C THR A 287 -4.18 67.60 -15.11
N ALA A 288 -4.69 66.62 -14.36
CA ALA A 288 -6.03 66.67 -13.80
C ALA A 288 -6.14 67.73 -12.70
N GLU A 289 -5.14 67.85 -11.82
CA GLU A 289 -5.06 68.91 -10.81
C GLU A 289 -5.01 70.31 -11.45
N ALA A 290 -4.26 70.47 -12.54
CA ALA A 290 -4.22 71.72 -13.31
C ALA A 290 -5.60 72.04 -13.92
N GLN A 291 -6.27 71.07 -14.55
CA GLN A 291 -7.62 71.25 -15.11
C GLN A 291 -8.64 71.62 -14.03
N VAL A 292 -8.60 70.98 -12.86
CA VAL A 292 -9.47 71.33 -11.73
C VAL A 292 -9.17 72.75 -11.26
N SER A 293 -7.90 73.14 -11.19
CA SER A 293 -7.50 74.51 -10.81
C SER A 293 -7.98 75.55 -11.82
N GLU A 294 -7.88 75.27 -13.13
CA GLU A 294 -8.40 76.12 -14.19
C GLU A 294 -9.93 76.26 -14.12
N LEU A 295 -10.65 75.17 -13.87
CA LEU A 295 -12.11 75.21 -13.69
C LEU A 295 -12.50 76.01 -12.45
N GLN A 296 -11.76 75.85 -11.35
CA GLN A 296 -11.97 76.64 -10.14
C GLN A 296 -11.73 78.13 -10.40
N GLU A 297 -10.64 78.48 -11.10
CA GLU A 297 -10.35 79.87 -11.48
C GLU A 297 -11.42 80.44 -12.42
N TYR A 298 -11.96 79.64 -13.34
CA TYR A 298 -13.07 80.04 -14.20
C TYR A 298 -14.35 80.32 -13.37
N ILE A 299 -14.67 79.46 -12.41
CA ILE A 299 -15.79 79.67 -11.48
C ILE A 299 -15.57 80.97 -10.70
N ASP A 300 -14.39 81.18 -10.13
CA ASP A 300 -14.08 82.36 -9.32
C ASP A 300 -14.11 83.65 -10.16
N LYS A 301 -13.67 83.63 -11.42
CA LYS A 301 -13.67 84.81 -12.30
C LYS A 301 -15.03 85.14 -12.91
N HIS A 302 -15.81 84.12 -13.28
CA HIS A 302 -17.01 84.31 -14.11
C HIS A 302 -18.33 84.02 -13.39
N LEU A 303 -18.31 83.19 -12.35
CA LEU A 303 -19.52 82.75 -11.64
C LEU A 303 -19.60 83.31 -10.21
N ALA A 304 -18.50 83.80 -9.63
CA ALA A 304 -18.49 84.37 -8.29
C ALA A 304 -18.77 85.89 -8.21
N ARG A 305 -19.65 86.42 -9.09
CA ARG A 305 -20.26 87.76 -8.91
C ARG A 305 -21.64 87.65 -8.29
#